data_AF-A0A7I8W0J2-F1
#
_entry.id   AF-A0A7I8W0J2-F1
#
_cell.length_a   1.000
_cell.length_b   1.000
_cell.length_c   1.000
_cell.angle_alpha   90.00
_cell.angle_beta   90.00
_cell.angle_gamma   90.00
#
_symmetry.space_group_name_H-M   'P 1'
#
loop_
_entity.id
_entity.type
_entity.pdbx_description
1 polymer ?
#
loop_
_entity_poly.entity_id
_entity_poly.type
_entity_poly.pdbx_seq_one_letter_code
_entity_poly.pdbx_strand_id
1 'polypeptide(L)'
;MVQSLHFNLTQREIRHKIIVERTQTDIREAETLVHEMLPIKIANSLRDGHEVQPEVFESVSIYFSDIYGFNDYTVEYSPLEVVDLLNMVYG
;
A
#
# COMPACT_ATOMS: atom_id res chain seq x y z
N MET A 1 38.26 25.76 14.11
CA MET A 1 37.55 24.93 15.11
C MET A 1 36.05 25.27 15.21
N VAL A 2 35.67 26.54 15.43
CA VAL A 2 34.24 26.96 15.53
C VAL A 2 33.44 26.77 14.22
N GLN A 3 34.02 27.11 13.07
CA GLN A 3 33.36 26.90 11.76
C GLN A 3 33.08 25.43 11.44
N SER A 4 34.00 24.54 11.81
CA SER A 4 33.85 23.09 11.63
C SER A 4 32.75 22.51 12.52
N LEU A 5 32.58 23.04 13.74
CA LEU A 5 31.49 22.62 14.63
C LEU A 5 30.13 23.08 14.10
N HIS A 6 30.04 24.34 13.65
CA HIS A 6 28.82 24.86 13.02
C HIS A 6 28.43 24.05 11.78
N PHE A 7 29.40 23.75 10.90
CA PHE A 7 29.17 22.89 9.73
C PHE A 7 28.63 21.51 10.11
N ASN A 8 29.21 20.84 11.12
CA ASN A 8 28.71 19.53 11.58
C ASN A 8 27.29 19.60 12.17
N LEU A 9 26.95 20.68 12.87
CA LEU A 9 25.60 20.89 13.41
C LEU A 9 24.58 21.09 12.28
N THR A 10 24.90 21.92 11.28
CA THR A 10 24.05 22.11 10.09
C THR A 10 23.86 20.81 9.31
N GLN A 11 24.91 20.00 9.15
CA GLN A 11 24.80 18.69 8.49
C GLN A 11 23.91 17.72 9.27
N ARG A 12 23.95 17.76 10.62
CA ARG A 12 23.04 16.99 11.47
C ARG A 12 21.59 17.42 11.33
N GLU A 13 21.32 18.73 11.31
CA GLU A 13 19.97 19.28 11.14
C GLU A 13 19.37 18.87 9.80
N ILE A 14 20.14 19.00 8.71
CA ILE A 14 19.71 18.59 7.36
C ILE A 14 19.43 17.08 7.32
N ARG A 15 20.34 16.26 7.86
CA ARG A 15 20.13 14.80 7.92
C ARG A 15 18.87 14.44 8.71
N HIS A 16 18.66 15.08 9.85
CA HIS A 16 17.48 14.84 10.67
C HIS A 16 16.19 15.21 9.93
N LYS A 17 16.19 16.36 9.24
CA LYS A 17 15.06 16.78 8.40
C LYS A 17 14.74 15.76 7.31
N ILE A 18 15.76 15.28 6.58
CA ILE A 18 15.59 14.26 5.53
C ILE A 18 15.02 12.95 6.09
N ILE A 19 15.51 12.51 7.26
CA ILE A 19 15.01 11.29 7.90
C ILE A 19 13.53 11.47 8.27
N VAL A 20 13.17 12.58 8.92
CA VAL A 20 11.79 12.86 9.31
C VAL A 20 10.87 12.92 8.08
N GLU A 21 11.28 13.59 7.01
CA GLU A 21 10.51 13.66 5.77
C GLU A 21 10.32 12.28 5.14
N ARG A 22 11.38 11.46 5.05
CA ARG A 22 11.28 10.10 4.53
C ARG A 22 10.37 9.22 5.37
N THR A 23 10.56 9.21 6.69
CA THR A 23 9.71 8.45 7.61
C THR A 23 8.25 8.87 7.48
N GLN A 24 7.97 10.17 7.31
CA GLN A 24 6.60 10.64 7.14
C GLN A 24 6.00 10.20 5.80
N THR A 25 6.80 10.16 4.72
CA THR A 25 6.38 9.61 3.43
C THR A 25 6.07 8.12 3.53
N ASP A 26 7.00 7.34 4.11
CA ASP A 26 6.85 5.89 4.28
C ASP A 26 5.58 5.54 5.09
N ILE A 27 5.30 6.32 6.15
CA ILE A 27 4.07 6.17 6.94
C ILE A 27 2.82 6.42 6.08
N ARG A 28 2.80 7.48 5.27
CA ARG A 28 1.63 7.80 4.42
C ARG A 28 1.41 6.76 3.33
N GLU A 29 2.47 6.25 2.73
CA GLU A 29 2.38 5.19 1.71
C GLU A 29 1.85 3.90 2.34
N ALA A 30 2.33 3.54 3.53
CA ALA A 30 1.81 2.40 4.28
C ALA A 30 0.33 2.56 4.66
N GLU A 31 -0.09 3.75 5.12
CA GLU A 31 -1.49 4.04 5.44
C GLU A 31 -2.40 3.94 4.21
N THR A 32 -1.94 4.49 3.08
CA THR A 32 -2.66 4.43 1.81
C THR A 32 -2.89 2.97 1.39
N LEU A 33 -1.84 2.17 1.41
CA LEU A 33 -1.90 0.76 1.03
C LEU A 33 -2.88 -0.04 1.90
N VAL A 34 -2.86 0.19 3.22
CA VAL A 34 -3.79 -0.50 4.15
C VAL A 34 -5.24 -0.11 3.87
N HIS A 35 -5.50 1.14 3.51
CA HIS A 35 -6.84 1.60 3.15
C HIS A 35 -7.32 1.13 1.77
N GLU A 36 -6.41 0.86 0.83
CA GLU A 36 -6.75 0.27 -0.47
C GLU A 36 -7.15 -1.20 -0.35
N MET A 37 -6.58 -1.93 0.62
CA MET A 37 -6.83 -3.37 0.79
C MET A 37 -7.99 -3.69 1.74
N LEU A 38 -8.30 -2.81 2.70
CA LEU A 38 -9.26 -3.07 3.76
C LEU A 38 -10.33 -1.97 3.87
N PRO A 39 -11.57 -2.33 4.25
CA PRO A 39 -12.57 -1.33 4.61
C PRO A 39 -12.03 -0.36 5.66
N ILE A 40 -12.33 0.94 5.51
CA ILE A 40 -11.81 2.04 6.35
C ILE A 40 -11.91 1.75 7.84
N LYS A 41 -13.04 1.17 8.30
CA LYS A 41 -13.25 0.82 9.71
C LYS A 41 -12.24 -0.19 10.23
N ILE A 42 -11.98 -1.25 9.44
CA ILE A 42 -11.03 -2.32 9.79
C ILE A 42 -9.60 -1.77 9.77
N ALA A 43 -9.25 -1.03 8.73
CA ALA A 43 -7.94 -0.38 8.60
C ALA A 43 -7.60 0.51 9.81
N ASN A 44 -8.53 1.38 10.21
CA ASN A 44 -8.35 2.26 11.37
C ASN A 44 -8.21 1.47 12.68
N SER A 45 -9.03 0.44 12.88
CA SER A 45 -8.95 -0.40 14.07
C SER A 45 -7.59 -1.07 14.21
N LEU A 46 -7.07 -1.66 13.12
CA LEU A 46 -5.76 -2.30 13.10
C LEU A 46 -4.62 -1.30 13.30
N ARG A 47 -4.70 -0.11 12.68
CA ARG A 47 -3.72 0.98 12.89
C ARG A 47 -3.61 1.37 14.35
N ASP A 48 -4.74 1.47 15.04
CA ASP A 48 -4.79 1.87 16.45
C ASP A 48 -4.41 0.71 17.40
N GLY A 49 -4.06 -0.46 16.86
CA GLY A 49 -3.65 -1.64 17.63
C GLY A 49 -4.82 -2.40 18.26
N HIS A 50 -6.05 -2.14 17.82
CA HIS A 50 -7.24 -2.82 18.33
C HIS A 50 -7.49 -4.12 17.59
N GLU A 51 -7.99 -5.11 18.32
CA GLU A 51 -8.46 -6.37 17.75
C GLU A 51 -9.76 -6.16 16.95
N VAL A 52 -9.86 -6.75 15.76
CA VAL A 52 -11.05 -6.69 14.91
C VAL A 52 -11.89 -7.95 15.14
N GLN A 53 -13.07 -7.77 15.74
CA GLN A 53 -13.99 -8.87 16.00
C GLN A 53 -14.76 -9.24 14.72
N PRO A 54 -15.03 -10.54 14.46
CA PRO A 54 -15.86 -10.96 13.34
C PRO A 54 -17.28 -10.37 13.43
N GLU A 55 -17.80 -9.89 12.31
CA GLU A 55 -19.14 -9.32 12.20
C GLU A 55 -20.05 -10.19 11.33
N VAL A 56 -21.34 -10.25 11.67
CA VAL A 56 -22.38 -10.90 10.87
C VAL A 56 -23.21 -9.81 10.20
N PHE A 57 -23.41 -9.92 8.89
CA PHE A 57 -24.23 -9.00 8.11
C PHE A 57 -25.56 -9.68 7.75
N GLU A 58 -26.69 -9.08 8.10
CA GLU A 58 -28.02 -9.64 7.85
C GLU A 58 -28.36 -9.75 6.36
N SER A 59 -27.82 -8.85 5.53
CA SER A 59 -28.06 -8.83 4.09
C SER A 59 -26.85 -8.25 3.37
N VAL A 60 -26.30 -9.04 2.42
CA VAL A 60 -25.21 -8.63 1.55
C VAL A 60 -25.47 -9.13 0.13
N SER A 61 -24.90 -8.44 -0.85
CA SER A 61 -24.84 -8.91 -2.24
C SER A 61 -23.40 -9.28 -2.57
N ILE A 62 -23.21 -10.43 -3.19
CA ILE A 62 -21.89 -10.89 -3.62
C ILE A 62 -21.87 -10.93 -5.15
N TYR A 63 -20.83 -10.35 -5.73
CA TYR A 63 -20.59 -10.39 -7.16
C TYR A 63 -19.35 -11.24 -7.44
N PHE A 64 -19.47 -12.18 -8.36
CA PHE A 64 -18.36 -12.97 -8.88
C PHE A 64 -18.19 -12.65 -10.36
N SER A 65 -16.95 -12.38 -10.76
CA SER A 65 -16.55 -12.27 -12.15
C SER A 65 -15.31 -13.13 -12.40
N ASP A 66 -15.25 -13.66 -13.61
CA ASP A 66 -14.11 -14.43 -14.11
C ASP A 66 -13.87 -14.03 -15.58
N ILE A 67 -12.66 -14.25 -16.06
CA ILE A 67 -12.26 -13.96 -17.43
C ILE A 67 -12.51 -15.21 -18.28
N TYR A 68 -13.47 -15.11 -19.20
CA TYR A 68 -13.74 -16.21 -20.13
C TYR A 68 -12.50 -16.55 -20.95
N GLY A 69 -12.14 -17.85 -21.01
CA GLY A 69 -10.99 -18.33 -21.78
C GLY A 69 -9.63 -18.00 -21.16
N PHE A 70 -9.57 -17.52 -19.92
CA PHE A 70 -8.31 -17.16 -19.27
C PHE A 70 -7.31 -18.32 -19.22
N ASN A 71 -7.78 -19.55 -19.01
CA ASN A 71 -6.92 -20.73 -19.01
C ASN A 71 -6.20 -20.93 -20.36
N ASP A 72 -6.93 -20.83 -21.48
CA ASP A 72 -6.36 -20.96 -22.82
C ASP A 72 -5.41 -19.79 -23.11
N TYR A 73 -5.80 -18.57 -22.69
CA TYR A 73 -4.98 -17.37 -22.80
C TYR A 73 -3.62 -17.54 -22.09
N THR A 74 -3.60 -18.12 -20.89
CA THR A 74 -2.35 -18.34 -20.14
C THR A 74 -1.42 -19.39 -20.76
N VAL A 75 -1.95 -20.24 -21.64
CA VAL A 75 -1.17 -21.25 -22.38
C VAL A 75 -0.62 -20.66 -23.68
N GLU A 76 -1.38 -19.78 -24.33
CA GLU A 76 -1.05 -19.23 -25.64
C GLU A 76 -0.11 -18.01 -25.57
N TYR A 77 -0.24 -17.17 -24.54
CA TYR A 77 0.47 -15.89 -24.43
C TYR A 77 1.61 -15.92 -23.41
N SER A 78 2.56 -14.99 -23.56
CA SER A 78 3.68 -14.84 -22.63
C SER A 78 3.22 -14.32 -21.27
N PRO A 79 3.97 -14.58 -20.18
CA PRO A 79 3.63 -14.07 -18.86
C PRO A 79 3.44 -12.54 -18.79
N LEU A 80 4.19 -11.77 -19.60
CA LEU A 80 4.03 -10.32 -19.65
C LEU A 80 2.70 -9.91 -20.29
N GLU A 81 2.30 -10.56 -21.39
CA GLU A 81 1.01 -10.31 -22.04
C GLU A 81 -0.17 -10.69 -21.13
N VAL A 82 -0.04 -11.76 -20.33
CA VAL A 82 -1.03 -12.12 -19.31
C VAL A 82 -1.13 -11.04 -18.23
N VAL A 83 0.01 -10.50 -17.77
CA VAL A 83 0.02 -9.39 -16.80
C VAL A 83 -0.61 -8.13 -17.39
N ASP A 84 -0.32 -7.81 -18.64
CA ASP A 84 -0.92 -6.65 -19.33
C ASP A 84 -2.44 -6.79 -19.46
N LEU A 85 -2.94 -7.98 -19.77
CA LEU A 85 -4.38 -8.26 -19.76
C LEU A 85 -4.98 -8.05 -18.36
N LEU A 86 -4.36 -8.61 -17.31
CA LEU A 86 -4.88 -8.47 -15.95
C LEU A 86 -4.87 -7.01 -15.47
N ASN A 87 -3.83 -6.25 -15.82
CA ASN A 87 -3.75 -4.83 -15.53
C ASN A 87 -4.82 -4.03 -16.31
N MET A 88 -5.15 -4.42 -17.54
CA MET A 88 -6.23 -3.77 -18.30
C MET A 88 -7.61 -3.98 -17.65
N VAL A 89 -7.84 -5.14 -17.03
CA VAL A 89 -9.14 -5.50 -16.45
C VAL A 89 -9.29 -5.01 -15.00
N TYR A 90 -8.22 -5.05 -14.22
CA TYR A 90 -8.24 -4.84 -12.76
C TYR A 90 -7.31 -3.75 -12.23
N GLY A 91 -6.39 -3.23 -13.04
CA GLY A 91 -5.45 -2.15 -12.66
C GLY A 91 -6.03 -0.77 -12.89
#